data_AF-A0A7S4MG29-F1
#
_entry.id   AF-A0A7S4MG29-F1
#
_cell.length_a   1.000
_cell.length_b   1.000
_cell.length_c   1.000
_cell.angle_alpha   90.00
_cell.angle_beta   90.00
_cell.angle_gamma   90.00
#
_symmetry.space_group_name_H-M   'P 1'
#
loop_
_entity.id
_entity.type
_entity.pdbx_description
1 polymer ?
#
loop_
_entity_poly.entity_id
_entity_poly.type
_entity_poly.pdbx_seq_one_letter_code
_entity_poly.pdbx_strand_id
1 'polypeptide(L)'
;SQYRCDLCDKRVNALKRCCLKSLPKILLIQMKRFEFDLQTMRNRKLNDECAFPMELNLEPYTAEGIAKKEAEIDIRKSEALRASLSIHAQRPAEYYQYQLCGVVVHTGTADGGHYYSFIKERVPLQGDKVEWFEFNDSCVEPWDVKKLKKECFGGKRTITQRDRQTGQLQTFERDILNNGYILVYERIQDIGDSMDESNDAVNVAAESEVKQETEEAPKDDIKAQVPIPEDIMKKIWKENREFIVEKHIFDPNYFNFIWRLINLYTTPEYLSQPDAVQPVMQAIELATRFVAEIYARSRENQLLPMWITHLQNVYESYPTACAWLLKELCGKSALIKNMLMYCPVERTRAGFASLIDKCFHTLAKTEQEKYQQQYEEIAAVKKISEIKSKNVVSWSILFIENLLNLMKDARNPKYSNTHYFVVLRHFLNVGQRQREYLRNRDIMGKMIDFIMGSGPFAEKVDPVTTKDAKMAAFMKGPTMKGTFAGPININGAIETLLEIVLGMTTTEQKKKWADNPPPTLDTEKGIKLLTYTEEEQENLFAAGLFKKVLRECYNER
;
A
#
# COMPACT_ATOMS: atom_id res chain seq x y z
N SER A 1 54.86 19.65 -6.15
CA SER A 1 54.77 20.78 -5.22
C SER A 1 55.88 20.68 -4.18
N GLN A 2 56.67 21.74 -3.98
CA GLN A 2 57.71 21.78 -2.94
C GLN A 2 57.09 22.08 -1.56
N TYR A 3 57.66 21.53 -0.49
CA TYR A 3 57.22 21.77 0.88
C TYR A 3 57.80 23.10 1.38
N ARG A 4 56.98 23.94 2.01
CA ARG A 4 57.47 25.15 2.68
C ARG A 4 57.84 24.76 4.11
N CYS A 5 59.12 24.84 4.44
CA CYS A 5 59.61 24.57 5.80
C CYS A 5 59.50 25.83 6.65
N ASP A 6 58.79 25.76 7.76
CA ASP A 6 58.54 26.91 8.65
C ASP A 6 59.81 27.39 9.36
N LEU A 7 60.76 26.50 9.63
CA LEU A 7 62.04 26.84 10.27
C LEU A 7 63.01 27.56 9.33
N CYS A 8 63.00 27.18 8.05
CA CYS A 8 63.92 27.72 7.05
C CYS A 8 63.31 28.85 6.20
N ASP A 9 61.99 29.08 6.34
CA ASP A 9 61.12 29.91 5.49
C ASP A 9 61.41 29.80 3.98
N LYS A 10 61.69 28.58 3.53
CA LYS A 10 62.06 28.29 2.14
C LYS A 10 61.33 27.07 1.64
N ARG A 11 61.11 27.05 0.32
CA ARG A 11 60.62 25.86 -0.38
C ARG A 11 61.75 24.86 -0.51
N VAL A 12 61.57 23.70 0.11
CA VAL A 12 62.56 22.62 0.12
C VAL A 12 61.97 21.37 -0.53
N ASN A 13 62.86 20.53 -1.03
CA ASN A 13 62.49 19.18 -1.43
C ASN A 13 62.29 18.37 -0.14
N ALA A 14 61.09 17.83 0.03
CA ALA A 14 60.73 16.99 1.16
C ALA A 14 60.04 15.72 0.66
N LEU A 15 60.26 14.62 1.38
CA LEU A 15 59.56 13.36 1.14
C LEU A 15 58.39 13.26 2.11
N LYS A 16 57.17 13.20 1.58
CA LYS A 16 55.96 12.97 2.37
C LYS A 16 55.65 11.47 2.38
N ARG A 17 55.50 10.89 3.56
CA ARG A 17 55.07 9.49 3.76
C ARG A 17 53.78 9.46 4.58
N CYS A 18 52.95 8.46 4.33
CA CYS A 18 51.77 8.14 5.13
C CYS A 18 51.93 6.69 5.62
N CYS A 19 51.54 6.41 6.87
CA CYS A 19 51.58 5.08 7.47
C CYS A 19 50.38 4.91 8.41
N LEU A 20 50.02 3.66 8.70
CA LEU A 20 48.94 3.32 9.61
C LEU A 20 49.44 3.36 11.06
N LYS A 21 48.73 4.07 11.95
CA LYS A 21 49.08 4.17 13.38
C LYS A 21 48.30 3.17 14.23
N SER A 22 46.98 3.12 14.04
CA SER A 22 46.08 2.18 14.69
C SER A 22 45.28 1.44 13.63
N LEU A 23 44.93 0.18 13.92
CA LEU A 23 44.17 -0.67 13.03
C LEU A 23 42.80 -0.95 13.67
N PRO A 24 41.68 -0.85 12.92
CA PRO A 24 40.35 -1.16 13.45
C PRO A 24 40.08 -2.67 13.48
N LYS A 25 39.20 -3.16 14.36
CA LYS A 25 38.77 -4.57 14.35
C LYS A 25 38.18 -5.00 13.00
N ILE A 26 37.37 -4.13 12.39
CA ILE A 26 36.82 -4.30 11.03
C ILE A 26 37.49 -3.30 10.09
N LEU A 27 38.19 -3.81 9.08
CA LEU A 27 38.86 -3.04 8.06
C LEU A 27 38.05 -3.08 6.76
N LEU A 28 37.71 -1.88 6.27
CA LEU A 28 37.03 -1.70 4.99
C LEU A 28 38.03 -1.16 3.96
N ILE A 29 38.27 -1.92 2.89
CA ILE A 29 39.13 -1.50 1.77
C ILE A 29 38.24 -1.23 0.56
N GLN A 30 38.09 0.04 0.20
CA GLN A 30 37.41 0.45 -1.02
C GLN A 30 38.39 0.44 -2.19
N MET A 31 38.10 -0.38 -3.20
CA MET A 31 38.85 -0.45 -4.43
C MET A 31 38.46 0.74 -5.32
N LYS A 32 39.42 1.59 -5.68
CA LYS A 32 39.20 2.74 -6.58
C LYS A 32 39.03 2.30 -8.03
N ARG A 33 37.89 1.68 -8.33
CA ARG A 33 37.53 1.14 -9.66
C ARG A 33 36.75 2.12 -10.53
N PHE A 34 36.60 3.37 -10.12
CA PHE A 34 35.95 4.40 -10.91
C PHE A 34 36.88 5.60 -11.02
N GLU A 35 37.10 6.05 -12.24
CA GLU A 35 37.89 7.23 -12.54
C GLU A 35 37.17 8.10 -13.57
N PHE A 36 37.50 9.39 -13.57
CA PHE A 36 37.02 10.30 -14.60
C PHE A 36 38.04 10.32 -15.74
N ASP A 37 37.65 9.81 -16.90
CA ASP A 37 38.48 9.82 -18.09
C ASP A 37 38.43 11.22 -18.73
N LEU A 38 39.54 11.94 -18.65
CA LEU A 38 39.68 13.30 -19.18
C LEU A 38 39.63 13.35 -20.72
N GLN A 39 39.90 12.25 -21.42
CA GLN A 39 39.85 12.22 -22.89
C GLN A 39 38.41 12.11 -23.39
N THR A 40 37.64 11.22 -22.77
CA THR A 40 36.23 10.99 -23.15
C THR A 40 35.26 11.88 -22.38
N MET A 41 35.74 12.60 -21.37
CA MET A 41 34.96 13.45 -20.45
C MET A 41 33.81 12.68 -19.78
N ARG A 42 34.05 11.42 -19.42
CA ARG A 42 33.07 10.50 -18.84
C ARG A 42 33.68 9.71 -17.69
N ASN A 43 32.83 9.27 -16.76
CA ASN A 43 33.25 8.30 -15.77
C ASN A 43 33.49 6.96 -16.44
N ARG A 44 34.57 6.29 -16.06
CA ARG A 44 34.95 4.98 -16.54
C ARG A 44 35.17 4.03 -15.37
N LYS A 45 34.70 2.79 -15.54
CA LYS A 45 34.98 1.70 -14.61
C LYS A 45 36.27 0.99 -15.01
N LEU A 46 37.15 0.77 -14.05
CA LEU A 46 38.39 0.01 -14.19
C LEU A 46 38.13 -1.48 -13.88
N ASN A 47 38.22 -2.30 -14.92
CA ASN A 47 38.01 -3.75 -14.84
C ASN A 47 39.32 -4.54 -14.78
N ASP A 48 40.46 -3.87 -14.56
CA ASP A 48 41.75 -4.54 -14.46
C ASP A 48 41.78 -5.56 -13.31
N GLU A 49 42.54 -6.63 -13.51
CA GLU A 49 42.72 -7.68 -12.50
C GLU A 49 43.41 -7.09 -11.28
N CYS A 50 42.77 -7.19 -10.12
CA CYS A 50 43.35 -6.81 -8.84
C CYS A 50 43.09 -7.94 -7.84
N ALA A 51 44.15 -8.68 -7.53
CA ALA A 51 44.10 -9.78 -6.58
C ALA A 51 44.15 -9.25 -5.15
N PHE A 52 43.39 -9.88 -4.27
CA PHE A 52 43.41 -9.64 -2.83
C PHE A 52 43.38 -10.96 -2.08
N PRO A 53 44.13 -11.10 -0.96
CA PRO A 53 44.30 -12.37 -0.29
C PRO A 53 43.15 -12.67 0.68
N MET A 54 42.96 -13.95 1.03
CA MET A 54 42.03 -14.35 2.11
C MET A 54 42.54 -13.91 3.49
N GLU A 55 43.86 -13.82 3.66
CA GLU A 55 44.52 -13.37 4.88
C GLU A 55 45.47 -12.22 4.56
N LEU A 56 45.38 -11.14 5.32
CA LEU A 56 46.09 -9.89 5.08
C LEU A 56 46.89 -9.50 6.32
N ASN A 57 48.21 -9.38 6.17
CA ASN A 57 49.09 -8.83 7.19
C ASN A 57 49.34 -7.33 6.93
N LEU A 58 48.92 -6.48 7.88
CA LEU A 58 49.09 -5.03 7.79
C LEU A 58 50.37 -4.48 8.44
N GLU A 59 51.16 -5.30 9.13
CA GLU A 59 52.39 -4.87 9.81
C GLU A 59 53.31 -4.03 8.90
N PRO A 60 53.59 -4.41 7.63
CA PRO A 60 54.52 -3.66 6.77
C PRO A 60 54.08 -2.24 6.42
N TYR A 61 52.80 -1.89 6.65
CA TYR A 61 52.22 -0.59 6.33
C TYR A 61 52.04 0.29 7.58
N THR A 62 52.41 -0.21 8.76
CA THR A 62 52.35 0.52 10.04
C THR A 62 53.61 1.33 10.31
N ALA A 63 53.52 2.32 11.21
CA ALA A 63 54.68 3.10 11.63
C ALA A 63 55.79 2.19 12.23
N GLU A 64 55.41 1.25 13.10
CA GLU A 64 56.34 0.28 13.70
C GLU A 64 56.94 -0.68 12.67
N GLY A 65 56.16 -1.22 11.74
CA GLY A 65 56.67 -2.14 10.72
C GLY A 65 57.62 -1.47 9.72
N ILE A 66 57.35 -0.22 9.34
CA ILE A 66 58.26 0.56 8.49
C ILE A 66 59.57 0.85 9.23
N ALA A 67 59.51 1.25 10.50
CA ALA A 67 60.70 1.51 11.31
C ALA A 67 61.54 0.23 11.52
N LYS A 68 60.92 -0.94 11.74
CA LYS A 68 61.62 -2.24 11.81
C LYS A 68 62.39 -2.54 10.51
N LYS A 69 61.71 -2.41 9.36
CA LYS A 69 62.32 -2.67 8.04
C LYS A 69 63.47 -1.71 7.72
N GLU A 70 63.36 -0.44 8.11
CA GLU A 70 64.45 0.53 7.93
C GLU A 70 65.65 0.26 8.85
N ALA A 71 65.40 -0.23 10.08
CA ALA A 71 66.46 -0.63 11.01
C ALA A 71 67.25 -1.85 10.52
N GLU A 72 66.61 -2.76 9.78
CA GLU A 72 67.26 -3.93 9.18
C GLU A 72 68.16 -3.58 7.98
N ILE A 73 67.84 -2.50 7.25
CA ILE A 73 68.56 -2.10 6.03
C ILE A 73 69.79 -1.21 6.34
N ASP A 74 69.76 -0.39 7.39
CA ASP A 74 70.82 0.59 7.71
C ASP A 74 71.28 0.49 9.17
N ILE A 75 72.28 -0.37 9.42
CA ILE A 75 72.84 -0.69 10.76
C ILE A 75 73.28 0.58 11.53
N ARG A 76 73.67 1.66 10.82
CA ARG A 76 74.19 2.91 11.42
C ARG A 76 73.13 3.86 11.98
N LYS A 77 71.86 3.73 11.57
CA LYS A 77 70.74 4.53 12.13
C LYS A 77 70.03 3.85 13.30
N SER A 78 70.53 2.69 13.71
CA SER A 78 69.83 1.76 14.60
C SER A 78 69.61 2.27 16.03
N GLU A 79 70.49 3.09 16.61
CA GLU A 79 70.32 3.57 18.00
C GLU A 79 69.24 4.64 18.16
N ALA A 80 69.23 5.66 17.30
CA ALA A 80 68.20 6.71 17.33
C ALA A 80 66.81 6.20 16.90
N LEU A 81 66.77 5.23 15.97
CA LEU A 81 65.53 4.60 15.51
C LEU A 81 64.97 3.59 16.52
N ARG A 82 65.82 2.85 17.25
CA ARG A 82 65.42 1.98 18.37
C ARG A 82 64.82 2.77 19.53
N ALA A 83 65.33 3.97 19.81
CA ALA A 83 64.73 4.87 20.81
C ALA A 83 63.34 5.38 20.39
N SER A 84 63.11 5.61 19.09
CA SER A 84 61.78 5.97 18.54
C SER A 84 60.80 4.78 18.52
N LEU A 85 61.29 3.57 18.26
CA LEU A 85 60.53 2.31 18.35
C LEU A 85 60.04 2.01 19.78
N SER A 86 60.74 2.51 20.82
CA SER A 86 60.30 2.41 22.22
C SER A 86 58.99 3.16 22.52
N ILE A 87 58.57 4.09 21.64
CA ILE A 87 57.36 4.90 21.81
C ILE A 87 56.14 4.19 21.20
N HIS A 88 56.34 3.26 20.27
CA HIS A 88 55.27 2.50 19.63
C HIS A 88 55.21 1.12 20.27
N ALA A 89 54.15 0.87 21.04
CA ALA A 89 53.96 -0.38 21.79
C ALA A 89 54.22 -1.59 20.89
N GLN A 90 55.02 -2.54 21.38
CA GLN A 90 55.22 -3.82 20.71
C GLN A 90 53.89 -4.57 20.75
N ARG A 91 53.06 -4.39 19.72
CA ARG A 91 51.82 -5.15 19.55
C ARG A 91 52.17 -6.57 19.11
N PRO A 92 51.40 -7.57 19.57
CA PRO A 92 51.63 -8.96 19.20
C PRO A 92 51.34 -9.17 17.71
N ALA A 93 51.93 -10.21 17.09
CA ALA A 93 51.85 -10.43 15.65
C ALA A 93 50.40 -10.59 15.15
N GLU A 94 49.53 -11.13 16.01
CA GLU A 94 48.11 -11.35 15.76
C GLU A 94 47.32 -10.05 15.57
N TYR A 95 47.79 -8.91 16.11
CA TYR A 95 47.14 -7.60 15.93
C TYR A 95 47.06 -7.18 14.46
N TYR A 96 48.07 -7.58 13.68
CA TYR A 96 48.22 -7.18 12.28
C TYR A 96 47.55 -8.16 11.30
N GLN A 97 47.03 -9.29 11.79
CA GLN A 97 46.45 -10.35 10.96
C GLN A 97 44.95 -10.17 10.78
N TYR A 98 44.53 -10.10 9.52
CA TYR A 98 43.16 -9.93 9.12
C TYR A 98 42.72 -11.06 8.21
N GLN A 99 41.46 -11.48 8.32
CA GLN A 99 40.84 -12.44 7.44
C GLN A 99 39.67 -11.80 6.68
N LEU A 100 39.56 -12.12 5.39
CA LEU A 100 38.46 -11.67 4.55
C LEU A 100 37.15 -12.31 5.04
N CYS A 101 36.17 -11.49 5.37
CA CYS A 101 34.85 -11.93 5.82
C CYS A 101 33.71 -11.48 4.90
N GLY A 102 33.97 -10.54 3.98
CA GLY A 102 32.97 -10.12 3.00
C GLY A 102 33.56 -9.41 1.79
N VAL A 103 32.90 -9.54 0.65
CA VAL A 103 33.23 -8.86 -0.61
C VAL A 103 31.95 -8.29 -1.21
N VAL A 104 31.90 -6.98 -1.41
CA VAL A 104 30.86 -6.33 -2.22
C VAL A 104 31.32 -6.29 -3.66
N VAL A 105 30.55 -6.89 -4.55
CA VAL A 105 30.85 -6.96 -5.98
C VAL A 105 29.94 -6.01 -6.73
N HIS A 106 30.52 -5.28 -7.68
CA HIS A 106 29.78 -4.47 -8.62
C HIS A 106 29.89 -5.06 -10.03
N THR A 107 28.76 -5.28 -10.70
CA THR A 107 28.69 -5.67 -12.11
C THR A 107 28.01 -4.57 -12.92
N GLY A 108 28.66 -4.07 -13.98
CA GLY A 108 28.13 -2.96 -14.78
C GLY A 108 29.19 -1.95 -15.21
N THR A 109 28.74 -0.77 -15.62
CA THR A 109 29.57 0.35 -16.09
C THR A 109 29.70 1.42 -14.99
N ALA A 110 30.34 2.56 -15.28
CA ALA A 110 30.44 3.65 -14.32
C ALA A 110 29.10 4.33 -14.02
N ASP A 111 28.18 4.33 -14.98
CA ASP A 111 26.91 5.06 -14.90
C ASP A 111 25.77 4.21 -14.32
N GLY A 112 25.93 2.89 -14.28
CA GLY A 112 24.91 1.97 -13.77
C GLY A 112 25.36 0.52 -13.74
N GLY A 113 24.79 -0.22 -12.80
CA GLY A 113 25.11 -1.62 -12.59
C GLY A 113 24.30 -2.23 -11.46
N HIS A 114 24.75 -3.38 -10.98
CA HIS A 114 24.14 -4.16 -9.92
C HIS A 114 25.17 -4.49 -8.84
N TYR A 115 24.73 -4.48 -7.58
CA TYR A 115 25.55 -4.80 -6.42
C TYR A 115 25.02 -6.05 -5.75
N TYR A 116 25.94 -6.94 -5.40
CA TYR A 116 25.68 -8.13 -4.60
C TYR A 116 26.90 -8.38 -3.72
N SER A 117 26.79 -9.31 -2.78
CA SER A 117 27.88 -9.55 -1.84
C SER A 117 28.13 -11.02 -1.57
N PHE A 118 29.39 -11.37 -1.35
CA PHE A 118 29.79 -12.65 -0.80
C PHE A 118 30.14 -12.45 0.66
N ILE A 119 29.51 -13.18 1.56
CA ILE A 119 29.71 -13.03 3.00
C ILE A 119 30.05 -14.39 3.60
N LYS A 120 31.10 -14.40 4.43
CA LYS A 120 31.49 -15.56 5.21
C LYS A 120 30.56 -15.69 6.41
N GLU A 121 30.03 -16.88 6.62
CA GLU A 121 29.26 -17.21 7.81
C GLU A 121 30.13 -17.07 9.07
N ARG A 122 29.59 -16.46 10.13
CA ARG A 122 30.33 -16.28 11.40
C ARG A 122 30.20 -17.48 12.33
N VAL A 123 29.03 -18.11 12.31
CA VAL A 123 28.68 -19.27 13.15
C VAL A 123 28.09 -20.32 12.23
N PRO A 124 28.69 -21.51 12.11
CA PRO A 124 28.17 -22.59 11.28
C PRO A 124 26.71 -22.91 11.60
N LEU A 125 25.82 -22.84 10.60
CA LEU A 125 24.43 -23.25 10.73
C LEU A 125 24.26 -24.77 10.88
N GLN A 126 25.17 -25.57 10.31
CA GLN A 126 25.13 -27.03 10.37
C GLN A 126 26.54 -27.64 10.28
N GLY A 127 26.97 -28.37 11.31
CA GLY A 127 28.32 -28.97 11.39
C GLY A 127 29.44 -28.00 11.80
N ASP A 128 30.70 -28.41 11.67
CA ASP A 128 31.88 -27.62 12.09
C ASP A 128 32.48 -26.76 10.97
N LYS A 129 31.86 -26.72 9.78
CA LYS A 129 32.42 -26.03 8.60
C LYS A 129 31.75 -24.68 8.42
N VAL A 130 32.58 -23.65 8.26
CA VAL A 130 32.14 -22.30 7.93
C VAL A 130 31.97 -22.19 6.41
N GLU A 131 30.77 -21.81 5.98
CA GLU A 131 30.44 -21.65 4.55
C GLU A 131 30.42 -20.17 4.12
N TRP A 132 30.43 -19.95 2.82
CA TRP A 132 30.24 -18.63 2.22
C TRP A 132 28.92 -18.61 1.47
N PHE A 133 28.28 -17.45 1.45
CA PHE A 133 27.01 -17.25 0.77
C PHE A 133 27.07 -16.04 -0.15
N GLU A 134 26.44 -16.17 -1.32
CA GLU A 134 26.10 -15.08 -2.22
C GLU A 134 24.77 -14.47 -1.78
N PHE A 135 24.78 -13.18 -1.49
CA PHE A 135 23.62 -12.37 -1.16
C PHE A 135 23.32 -11.47 -2.36
N ASN A 136 22.29 -11.82 -3.11
CA ASN A 136 21.84 -11.13 -4.32
C ASN A 136 20.34 -10.80 -4.19
N ASP A 137 20.06 -9.64 -3.60
CA ASP A 137 18.71 -9.18 -3.27
C ASP A 137 17.91 -10.20 -2.44
N SER A 138 16.83 -10.75 -3.00
CA SER A 138 15.97 -11.76 -2.39
C SER A 138 16.54 -13.18 -2.45
N CYS A 139 17.62 -13.40 -3.18
CA CYS A 139 18.25 -14.70 -3.37
C CYS A 139 19.51 -14.81 -2.51
N VAL A 140 19.58 -15.85 -1.68
CA VAL A 140 20.76 -16.19 -0.88
C VAL A 140 21.13 -17.64 -1.16
N GLU A 141 22.33 -17.85 -1.70
CA GLU A 141 22.79 -19.17 -2.16
C GLU A 141 24.21 -19.49 -1.63
N PRO A 142 24.54 -20.77 -1.36
CA PRO A 142 25.91 -21.15 -1.01
C PRO A 142 26.90 -20.83 -2.13
N TRP A 143 28.07 -20.31 -1.76
CA TRP A 143 29.11 -19.89 -2.69
C TRP A 143 30.47 -20.52 -2.37
N ASP A 144 31.18 -20.99 -3.41
CA ASP A 144 32.50 -21.61 -3.25
C ASP A 144 33.62 -20.57 -3.37
N VAL A 145 34.40 -20.41 -2.31
CA VAL A 145 35.55 -19.50 -2.20
C VAL A 145 36.58 -19.71 -3.31
N LYS A 146 36.68 -20.90 -3.90
CA LYS A 146 37.58 -21.14 -5.04
C LYS A 146 37.24 -20.27 -6.26
N LYS A 147 36.00 -19.78 -6.35
CA LYS A 147 35.53 -18.87 -7.41
C LYS A 147 35.96 -17.42 -7.18
N LEU A 148 36.52 -17.06 -6.02
CA LEU A 148 36.91 -15.69 -5.66
C LEU A 148 37.72 -14.99 -6.76
N LYS A 149 38.76 -15.65 -7.28
CA LYS A 149 39.59 -15.10 -8.35
C LYS A 149 38.76 -14.76 -9.59
N LYS A 150 37.91 -15.69 -10.01
CA LYS A 150 37.14 -15.59 -11.25
C LYS A 150 36.04 -14.51 -11.15
N GLU A 151 35.44 -14.35 -9.99
CA GLU A 151 34.24 -13.52 -9.82
C GLU A 151 34.51 -12.15 -9.19
N CYS A 152 35.64 -11.98 -8.49
CA CYS A 152 35.92 -10.74 -7.75
C CYS A 152 37.19 -9.99 -8.20
N PHE A 153 38.17 -10.62 -8.86
CA PHE A 153 39.42 -9.90 -9.17
C PHE A 153 39.29 -8.98 -10.39
N GLY A 154 38.33 -9.25 -11.28
CA GLY A 154 38.24 -8.61 -12.59
C GLY A 154 39.24 -9.25 -13.57
N GLY A 155 39.72 -8.45 -14.53
CA GLY A 155 40.64 -8.89 -15.57
C GLY A 155 39.92 -9.15 -16.90
N LYS A 156 40.56 -9.94 -17.76
CA LYS A 156 40.03 -10.32 -19.08
C LYS A 156 39.71 -11.80 -19.13
N ARG A 157 38.63 -12.15 -19.81
CA ARG A 157 38.23 -13.52 -20.11
C ARG A 157 38.30 -13.76 -21.60
N THR A 158 38.92 -14.87 -21.98
CA THR A 158 38.96 -15.37 -23.34
C THR A 158 37.63 -16.06 -23.69
N ILE A 159 36.98 -15.61 -24.76
CA ILE A 159 35.74 -16.18 -25.29
C ILE A 159 36.02 -16.71 -26.69
N THR A 160 35.84 -18.01 -26.88
CA THR A 160 35.88 -18.63 -28.20
C THR A 160 34.46 -18.66 -28.76
N GLN A 161 34.22 -17.93 -29.84
CA GLN A 161 32.95 -17.86 -30.54
C GLN A 161 33.12 -18.44 -31.95
N ARG A 162 32.21 -19.33 -32.34
CA ARG A 162 32.16 -19.84 -33.71
C ARG A 162 31.50 -18.79 -34.60
N ASP A 163 32.24 -18.29 -35.57
CA ASP A 163 31.72 -17.34 -36.54
C ASP A 163 30.60 -18.01 -37.37
N ARG A 164 29.45 -17.35 -37.44
CA ARG A 164 28.23 -17.86 -38.08
C ARG A 164 28.35 -17.90 -39.60
N GLN A 165 29.29 -17.13 -40.18
CA GLN A 165 29.50 -17.06 -41.63
C GLN A 165 30.62 -17.99 -42.11
N THR A 166 31.72 -18.10 -41.36
CA THR A 166 32.90 -18.89 -41.78
C THR A 166 33.02 -20.24 -41.08
N GLY A 167 32.23 -20.51 -40.04
CA GLY A 167 32.26 -21.75 -39.26
C GLY A 167 33.54 -21.95 -38.43
N GLN A 168 34.50 -21.02 -38.51
CA GLN A 168 35.77 -21.05 -37.79
C GLN A 168 35.59 -20.56 -36.34
N LEU A 169 36.35 -21.15 -35.44
CA LEU A 169 36.41 -20.74 -34.04
C LEU A 169 37.34 -19.53 -33.92
N GLN A 170 36.77 -18.36 -33.65
CA GLN A 170 37.55 -17.16 -33.36
C GLN A 170 37.57 -16.92 -31.85
N THR A 171 38.73 -16.51 -31.34
CA THR A 171 38.94 -16.30 -29.91
C THR A 171 39.18 -14.82 -29.65
N PHE A 172 38.39 -14.22 -28.76
CA PHE A 172 38.48 -12.80 -28.39
C PHE A 172 38.62 -12.64 -26.87
N GLU A 173 39.35 -11.62 -26.43
CA GLU A 173 39.39 -11.22 -25.02
C GLU A 173 38.30 -10.19 -24.72
N ARG A 174 37.58 -10.38 -23.62
CA ARG A 174 36.62 -9.41 -23.09
C ARG A 174 36.86 -9.14 -21.63
N ASP A 175 36.61 -7.91 -21.20
CA ASP A 175 36.73 -7.53 -19.79
C ASP A 175 35.67 -8.24 -18.94
N ILE A 176 36.08 -8.65 -17.74
CA ILE A 176 35.21 -9.17 -16.70
C ILE A 176 34.59 -7.96 -15.98
N LEU A 177 33.29 -7.77 -16.17
CA LEU A 177 32.58 -6.59 -15.68
C LEU A 177 32.21 -6.67 -14.19
N ASN A 178 32.25 -7.87 -13.60
CA ASN A 178 32.06 -8.09 -12.17
C ASN A 178 33.41 -8.09 -11.44
N ASN A 179 33.54 -7.23 -10.44
CA ASN A 179 34.74 -7.15 -9.62
C ASN A 179 34.45 -6.62 -8.22
N GLY A 180 35.30 -7.00 -7.28
CA GLY A 180 35.26 -6.58 -5.88
C GLY A 180 35.49 -5.08 -5.79
N TYR A 181 34.51 -4.40 -5.19
CA TYR A 181 34.49 -2.97 -4.99
C TYR A 181 34.81 -2.59 -3.55
N ILE A 182 34.22 -3.29 -2.57
CA ILE A 182 34.54 -3.12 -1.15
C ILE A 182 34.93 -4.48 -0.60
N LEU A 183 36.08 -4.53 0.07
CA LEU A 183 36.57 -5.71 0.79
C LEU A 183 36.40 -5.46 2.28
N VAL A 184 35.82 -6.43 2.98
CA VAL A 184 35.62 -6.41 4.43
C VAL A 184 36.53 -7.45 5.05
N TYR A 185 37.48 -6.97 5.84
CA TYR A 185 38.41 -7.78 6.60
C TYR A 185 38.13 -7.62 8.09
N GLU A 186 38.27 -8.71 8.83
CA GLU A 186 38.14 -8.74 10.28
C GLU A 186 39.43 -9.25 10.90
N ARG A 187 39.86 -8.63 12.00
CA ARG A 187 41.03 -9.10 12.76
C ARG A 187 40.77 -10.50 13.28
N ILE A 188 41.75 -11.41 13.10
CA ILE A 188 41.59 -12.83 13.44
C ILE A 188 41.38 -13.03 14.95
N GLN A 189 42.05 -12.23 15.78
CA GLN A 189 41.96 -12.33 17.23
C GLN A 189 41.43 -11.03 17.84
N ASP A 190 40.49 -11.18 18.78
CA ASP A 190 39.95 -10.08 19.55
C ASP A 190 40.92 -9.72 20.67
N ILE A 191 41.89 -8.88 20.34
CA ILE A 191 42.75 -8.23 21.33
C ILE A 191 41.96 -6.98 21.72
N GLY A 192 41.26 -7.01 22.87
CA GLY A 192 40.32 -5.97 23.28
C GLY A 192 40.86 -4.54 23.11
N ASP A 193 39.94 -3.59 22.90
CA ASP A 193 40.24 -2.18 22.55
C ASP A 193 41.11 -1.41 23.58
N SER A 194 41.44 -2.02 24.71
CA SER A 194 42.23 -1.42 25.80
C SER A 194 43.70 -1.15 25.48
N MET A 195 44.27 -1.74 24.41
CA MET A 195 45.66 -1.45 24.02
C MET A 195 45.82 -0.15 23.21
N ASP A 196 44.76 0.37 22.59
CA ASP A 196 44.85 1.55 21.71
C ASP A 196 44.44 2.87 22.42
N GLU A 197 43.81 2.81 23.60
CA GLU A 197 43.34 3.99 24.38
C GLU A 197 44.23 4.38 25.58
N SER A 198 45.23 3.59 25.96
CA SER A 198 45.96 3.77 27.23
C SER A 198 47.00 4.89 27.28
N ASN A 199 47.09 5.77 26.28
CA ASN A 199 47.97 6.94 26.33
C ASN A 199 47.25 8.29 26.48
N ASP A 200 45.92 8.35 26.55
CA ASP A 200 45.18 9.61 26.78
C ASP A 200 43.90 9.39 27.60
N ALA A 201 43.96 8.81 28.80
CA ALA A 201 42.91 8.99 29.82
C ALA A 201 43.35 8.57 31.22
N VAL A 202 43.20 9.49 32.16
CA VAL A 202 43.37 9.31 33.60
C VAL A 202 42.18 8.53 34.19
N ASN A 203 42.49 7.49 34.98
CA ASN A 203 41.68 6.80 35.99
C ASN A 203 40.18 7.12 36.09
N VAL A 204 39.32 6.12 35.86
CA VAL A 204 38.20 5.80 36.78
C VAL A 204 37.96 4.29 36.78
N ALA A 205 38.11 3.68 37.95
CA ALA A 205 37.78 2.28 38.21
C ALA A 205 36.24 2.09 38.28
N ALA A 206 35.74 0.99 37.73
CA ALA A 206 34.42 0.45 38.07
C ALA A 206 34.44 -1.08 37.96
N GLU A 207 33.89 -1.69 39.00
CA GLU A 207 34.03 -3.08 39.41
C GLU A 207 33.31 -4.06 38.48
N SER A 208 33.93 -5.24 38.29
CA SER A 208 33.32 -6.38 37.60
C SER A 208 32.82 -7.38 38.64
N GLU A 209 31.52 -7.41 38.90
CA GLU A 209 30.88 -8.49 39.63
C GLU A 209 30.61 -9.67 38.70
N VAL A 210 31.30 -10.78 38.94
CA VAL A 210 31.08 -12.08 38.30
C VAL A 210 29.91 -12.77 39.00
N LYS A 211 28.81 -13.02 38.29
CA LYS A 211 27.78 -13.98 38.70
C LYS A 211 27.88 -15.23 37.83
N GLN A 212 28.26 -16.33 38.47
CA GLN A 212 28.16 -17.69 37.95
C GLN A 212 26.71 -18.15 38.04
N GLU A 213 26.16 -18.68 36.94
CA GLU A 213 24.99 -19.56 36.99
C GLU A 213 25.32 -20.88 36.28
N THR A 214 25.04 -21.95 37.00
CA THR A 214 25.16 -23.38 36.70
C THR A 214 23.98 -23.89 35.86
N GLU A 215 24.27 -24.77 34.89
CA GLU A 215 23.57 -26.00 34.44
C GLU A 215 22.01 -26.03 34.46
N GLU A 216 21.24 -26.48 33.45
CA GLU A 216 21.43 -27.60 32.51
C GLU A 216 20.24 -27.65 31.48
N ALA A 217 20.46 -28.38 30.37
CA ALA A 217 19.51 -29.18 29.56
C ALA A 217 19.35 -28.82 28.05
N PRO A 218 19.20 -29.85 27.17
CA PRO A 218 19.72 -29.84 25.81
C PRO A 218 18.63 -29.55 24.77
N LYS A 219 18.90 -28.62 23.85
CA LYS A 219 18.14 -28.47 22.60
C LYS A 219 19.09 -28.06 21.48
N ASP A 220 18.89 -28.68 20.32
CA ASP A 220 19.59 -28.46 19.06
C ASP A 220 19.38 -27.03 18.55
N ASP A 221 19.99 -26.04 19.21
CA ASP A 221 19.78 -24.63 18.95
C ASP A 221 21.03 -23.99 18.31
N ILE A 222 20.78 -23.38 17.16
CA ILE A 222 21.70 -22.50 16.41
C ILE A 222 22.38 -21.55 17.42
N LYS A 223 23.71 -21.65 17.57
CA LYS A 223 24.54 -21.01 18.62
C LYS A 223 24.53 -19.46 18.63
N ALA A 224 23.75 -18.80 17.79
CA ALA A 224 23.75 -17.35 17.61
C ALA A 224 22.35 -16.74 17.85
N GLN A 225 21.76 -16.93 19.04
CA GLN A 225 20.65 -16.09 19.46
C GLN A 225 21.21 -14.78 20.00
N VAL A 226 21.27 -13.75 19.14
CA VAL A 226 21.40 -12.37 19.62
C VAL A 226 20.16 -12.08 20.47
N PRO A 227 20.29 -11.64 21.74
CA PRO A 227 19.13 -11.35 22.56
C PRO A 227 18.33 -10.20 21.94
N ILE A 228 17.16 -10.51 21.38
CA ILE A 228 16.26 -9.53 20.79
C ILE A 228 15.37 -8.96 21.91
N PRO A 229 15.33 -7.63 22.12
CA PRO A 229 14.41 -7.02 23.08
C PRO A 229 12.94 -7.42 22.83
N GLU A 230 12.18 -7.64 23.90
CA GLU A 230 10.79 -8.13 23.78
C GLU A 230 9.89 -7.25 22.92
N ASP A 231 10.06 -5.93 22.97
CA ASP A 231 9.23 -5.00 22.21
C ASP A 231 9.44 -5.13 20.71
N ILE A 232 10.70 -5.35 20.29
CA ILE A 232 11.04 -5.60 18.89
C ILE A 232 10.49 -6.96 18.46
N MET A 233 10.62 -7.99 19.32
CA MET A 233 10.08 -9.32 19.05
C MET A 233 8.56 -9.28 18.87
N LYS A 234 7.82 -8.58 19.75
CA LYS A 234 6.36 -8.39 19.62
C LYS A 234 5.99 -7.70 18.31
N LYS A 235 6.79 -6.70 17.88
CA LYS A 235 6.59 -6.00 16.61
C LYS A 235 6.81 -6.92 15.41
N ILE A 236 7.91 -7.69 15.38
CA ILE A 236 8.21 -8.68 14.33
C ILE A 236 7.06 -9.69 14.22
N TRP A 237 6.58 -10.22 15.35
CA TRP A 237 5.45 -11.15 15.36
C TRP A 237 4.14 -10.53 14.87
N LYS A 238 3.93 -9.24 15.10
CA LYS A 238 2.77 -8.53 14.56
C LYS A 238 2.88 -8.39 13.04
N GLU A 239 4.02 -7.91 12.54
CA GLU A 239 4.26 -7.72 11.10
C GLU A 239 4.22 -9.05 10.34
N ASN A 240 4.81 -10.12 10.89
CA ASN A 240 4.74 -11.45 10.28
C ASN A 240 3.30 -11.98 10.21
N ARG A 241 2.48 -11.74 11.23
CA ARG A 241 1.06 -12.11 11.21
C ARG A 241 0.29 -11.34 10.15
N GLU A 242 0.50 -10.03 10.07
CA GLU A 242 -0.13 -9.18 9.06
C GLU A 242 0.29 -9.63 7.65
N PHE A 243 1.58 -9.89 7.42
CA PHE A 243 2.10 -10.40 6.16
C PHE A 243 1.48 -11.74 5.73
N ILE A 244 1.38 -12.71 6.66
CA ILE A 244 0.76 -14.00 6.38
C ILE A 244 -0.72 -13.83 6.01
N VAL A 245 -1.44 -12.97 6.74
CA VAL A 245 -2.85 -12.67 6.45
C VAL A 245 -2.96 -12.04 5.06
N GLU A 246 -2.21 -10.99 4.76
CA GLU A 246 -2.24 -10.33 3.45
C GLU A 246 -1.91 -11.28 2.28
N LYS A 247 -0.96 -12.19 2.50
CA LYS A 247 -0.57 -13.19 1.49
C LYS A 247 -1.69 -14.20 1.19
N HIS A 248 -2.49 -14.58 2.20
CA HIS A 248 -3.48 -15.66 2.09
C HIS A 248 -4.94 -15.20 2.14
N ILE A 249 -5.22 -13.92 2.37
CA ILE A 249 -6.59 -13.40 2.47
C ILE A 249 -7.40 -13.54 1.17
N PHE A 250 -6.70 -13.67 0.03
CA PHE A 250 -7.31 -13.90 -1.29
C PHE A 250 -7.11 -15.33 -1.80
N ASP A 251 -6.68 -16.27 -0.94
CA ASP A 251 -6.51 -17.67 -1.30
C ASP A 251 -7.89 -18.33 -1.55
N PRO A 252 -8.12 -19.02 -2.68
CA PRO A 252 -9.38 -19.70 -2.95
C PRO A 252 -9.74 -20.76 -1.89
N ASN A 253 -8.75 -21.39 -1.24
CA ASN A 253 -8.98 -22.34 -0.15
C ASN A 253 -9.57 -21.63 1.08
N TYR A 254 -9.13 -20.41 1.36
CA TYR A 254 -9.70 -19.59 2.42
C TYR A 254 -11.16 -19.24 2.11
N PHE A 255 -11.49 -18.89 0.87
CA PHE A 255 -12.87 -18.61 0.47
C PHE A 255 -13.78 -19.83 0.62
N ASN A 256 -13.30 -21.01 0.20
CA ASN A 256 -14.01 -22.27 0.38
C ASN A 256 -14.21 -22.63 1.85
N PHE A 257 -13.20 -22.39 2.69
CA PHE A 257 -13.31 -22.58 4.13
C PHE A 257 -14.40 -21.68 4.73
N ILE A 258 -14.39 -20.38 4.42
CA ILE A 258 -15.41 -19.44 4.91
C ILE A 258 -16.80 -19.84 4.42
N TRP A 259 -16.95 -20.24 3.16
CA TRP A 259 -18.22 -20.73 2.61
C TRP A 259 -18.76 -21.94 3.37
N ARG A 260 -17.91 -22.95 3.63
CA ARG A 260 -18.29 -24.15 4.40
C ARG A 260 -18.65 -23.81 5.84
N LEU A 261 -17.88 -22.93 6.47
CA LEU A 261 -18.12 -22.48 7.84
C LEU A 261 -19.49 -21.80 7.96
N ILE A 262 -19.81 -20.87 7.05
CA ILE A 262 -21.10 -20.17 7.08
C ILE A 262 -22.24 -21.14 6.84
N ASN A 263 -22.12 -22.02 5.84
CA ASN A 263 -23.15 -23.01 5.52
C ASN A 263 -23.45 -23.97 6.66
N LEU A 264 -22.48 -24.28 7.52
CA LEU A 264 -22.70 -25.11 8.70
C LEU A 264 -23.74 -24.51 9.66
N TYR A 265 -23.77 -23.18 9.78
CA TYR A 265 -24.65 -22.46 10.70
C TYR A 265 -25.90 -21.88 10.02
N THR A 266 -25.97 -21.86 8.69
CA THR A 266 -27.09 -21.25 7.95
C THR A 266 -27.99 -22.28 7.26
N THR A 267 -27.94 -23.57 7.65
CA THR A 267 -28.90 -24.55 7.13
C THR A 267 -30.29 -24.34 7.72
N PRO A 268 -31.38 -24.62 6.97
CA PRO A 268 -32.74 -24.49 7.47
C PRO A 268 -33.00 -25.24 8.79
N GLU A 269 -32.37 -26.42 8.95
CA GLU A 269 -32.49 -27.23 10.17
C GLU A 269 -31.83 -26.54 11.37
N TYR A 270 -30.67 -25.91 11.18
CA TYR A 270 -29.94 -25.23 12.24
C TYR A 270 -30.59 -23.88 12.61
N LEU A 271 -31.12 -23.15 11.61
CA LEU A 271 -31.84 -21.89 11.82
C LEU A 271 -33.09 -22.04 12.69
N SER A 272 -33.67 -23.24 12.75
CA SER A 272 -34.87 -23.55 13.54
C SER A 272 -34.56 -23.88 15.01
N GLN A 273 -33.28 -24.02 15.39
CA GLN A 273 -32.90 -24.41 16.74
C GLN A 273 -32.90 -23.21 17.71
N PRO A 274 -33.49 -23.32 18.92
CA PRO A 274 -33.55 -22.21 19.88
C PRO A 274 -32.17 -21.74 20.36
N ASP A 275 -31.23 -22.68 20.54
CA ASP A 275 -29.88 -22.39 21.05
C ASP A 275 -28.92 -21.86 19.97
N ALA A 276 -29.34 -21.88 18.70
CA ALA A 276 -28.51 -21.50 17.56
C ALA A 276 -28.47 -19.98 17.29
N VAL A 277 -29.25 -19.17 18.02
CA VAL A 277 -29.41 -17.72 17.75
C VAL A 277 -28.07 -16.98 17.67
N GLN A 278 -27.19 -17.18 18.64
CA GLN A 278 -25.91 -16.46 18.70
C GLN A 278 -24.90 -16.96 17.64
N PRO A 279 -24.66 -18.27 17.47
CA PRO A 279 -23.80 -18.77 16.39
C PRO A 279 -24.28 -18.37 14.98
N VAL A 280 -25.59 -18.42 14.73
CA VAL A 280 -26.20 -18.00 13.45
C VAL A 280 -25.92 -16.53 13.19
N MET A 281 -26.15 -15.66 14.17
CA MET A 281 -25.86 -14.24 14.03
C MET A 281 -24.37 -14.01 13.71
N GLN A 282 -23.45 -14.63 14.46
CA GLN A 282 -22.02 -14.50 14.20
C GLN A 282 -21.62 -14.97 12.80
N ALA A 283 -22.21 -16.05 12.30
CA ALA A 283 -21.97 -16.54 10.95
C ALA A 283 -22.45 -15.54 9.89
N ILE A 284 -23.64 -14.94 10.06
CA ILE A 284 -24.18 -13.93 9.14
C ILE A 284 -23.33 -12.65 9.15
N GLU A 285 -22.91 -12.20 10.34
CA GLU A 285 -22.05 -11.03 10.48
C GLU A 285 -20.70 -11.24 9.78
N LEU A 286 -20.08 -12.40 10.02
CA LEU A 286 -18.85 -12.82 9.37
C LEU A 286 -19.01 -12.88 7.85
N ALA A 287 -20.06 -13.56 7.37
CA ALA A 287 -20.36 -13.71 5.96
C ALA A 287 -20.53 -12.36 5.25
N THR A 288 -21.29 -11.46 5.86
CA THR A 288 -21.58 -10.15 5.28
C THR A 288 -20.33 -9.28 5.22
N ARG A 289 -19.52 -9.26 6.27
CA ARG A 289 -18.24 -8.53 6.29
C ARG A 289 -17.25 -9.12 5.30
N PHE A 290 -17.11 -10.45 5.27
CA PHE A 290 -16.25 -11.13 4.32
C PHE A 290 -16.62 -10.82 2.87
N VAL A 291 -17.92 -10.89 2.53
CA VAL A 291 -18.39 -10.58 1.17
C VAL A 291 -18.14 -9.11 0.82
N ALA A 292 -18.48 -8.18 1.72
CA ALA A 292 -18.37 -6.74 1.45
C ALA A 292 -16.91 -6.24 1.42
N GLU A 293 -16.05 -6.76 2.30
CA GLU A 293 -14.70 -6.22 2.50
C GLU A 293 -13.61 -7.01 1.75
N ILE A 294 -13.75 -8.34 1.63
CA ILE A 294 -12.70 -9.20 1.07
C ILE A 294 -13.12 -9.73 -0.30
N TYR A 295 -14.20 -10.52 -0.36
CA TYR A 295 -14.56 -11.28 -1.55
C TYR A 295 -14.94 -10.38 -2.74
N ALA A 296 -15.70 -9.31 -2.48
CA ALA A 296 -16.05 -8.30 -3.49
C ALA A 296 -14.84 -7.64 -4.17
N ARG A 297 -13.69 -7.57 -3.48
CA ARG A 297 -12.44 -6.96 -3.96
C ARG A 297 -11.46 -8.00 -4.52
N SER A 298 -11.77 -9.29 -4.40
CA SER A 298 -10.94 -10.36 -4.92
C SER A 298 -10.97 -10.38 -6.46
N ARG A 299 -9.88 -10.85 -7.08
CA ARG A 299 -9.83 -11.08 -8.54
C ARG A 299 -10.77 -12.21 -8.98
N GLU A 300 -11.09 -13.14 -8.08
CA GLU A 300 -11.91 -14.34 -8.33
C GLU A 300 -13.35 -14.19 -7.81
N ASN A 301 -13.95 -13.03 -8.02
CA ASN A 301 -15.31 -12.72 -7.54
C ASN A 301 -16.45 -13.27 -8.43
N GLN A 302 -16.18 -14.29 -9.25
CA GLN A 302 -17.16 -14.84 -10.20
C GLN A 302 -18.39 -15.43 -9.50
N LEU A 303 -18.20 -16.02 -8.32
CA LEU A 303 -19.28 -16.62 -7.53
C LEU A 303 -19.99 -15.60 -6.63
N LEU A 304 -19.71 -14.30 -6.77
CA LEU A 304 -20.37 -13.26 -5.96
C LEU A 304 -21.91 -13.34 -6.01
N PRO A 305 -22.57 -13.58 -7.17
CA PRO A 305 -24.02 -13.77 -7.20
C PRO A 305 -24.49 -14.91 -6.29
N MET A 306 -23.77 -16.03 -6.24
CA MET A 306 -24.09 -17.16 -5.36
C MET A 306 -24.01 -16.76 -3.88
N TRP A 307 -22.97 -16.02 -3.50
CA TRP A 307 -22.81 -15.47 -2.15
C TRP A 307 -23.93 -14.51 -1.76
N ILE A 308 -24.31 -13.61 -2.67
CA ILE A 308 -25.40 -12.66 -2.45
C ILE A 308 -26.72 -13.39 -2.29
N THR A 309 -27.06 -14.33 -3.18
CA THR A 309 -28.29 -15.12 -3.08
C THR A 309 -28.36 -15.90 -1.78
N HIS A 310 -27.25 -16.51 -1.35
CA HIS A 310 -27.19 -17.21 -0.07
C HIS A 310 -27.50 -16.28 1.11
N LEU A 311 -26.81 -15.14 1.18
CA LEU A 311 -27.07 -14.13 2.21
C LEU A 311 -28.52 -13.63 2.17
N GLN A 312 -29.09 -13.39 0.99
CA GLN A 312 -30.49 -12.96 0.85
C GLN A 312 -31.47 -13.97 1.44
N ASN A 313 -31.25 -15.27 1.22
CA ASN A 313 -32.09 -16.31 1.80
C ASN A 313 -32.00 -16.31 3.33
N VAL A 314 -30.79 -16.15 3.88
CA VAL A 314 -30.59 -16.11 5.33
C VAL A 314 -31.19 -14.85 5.96
N TYR A 315 -31.06 -13.70 5.31
CA TYR A 315 -31.70 -12.45 5.74
C TYR A 315 -33.23 -12.51 5.68
N GLU A 316 -33.81 -13.26 4.74
CA GLU A 316 -35.25 -13.49 4.68
C GLU A 316 -35.78 -14.25 5.90
N SER A 317 -35.01 -15.23 6.38
CA SER A 317 -35.36 -16.03 7.56
C SER A 317 -35.05 -15.34 8.89
N TYR A 318 -34.17 -14.33 8.91
CA TYR A 318 -33.65 -13.74 10.16
C TYR A 318 -33.79 -12.20 10.21
N PRO A 319 -34.95 -11.66 10.64
CA PRO A 319 -35.18 -10.21 10.72
C PRO A 319 -34.18 -9.46 11.60
N THR A 320 -33.70 -10.08 12.68
CA THR A 320 -32.68 -9.51 13.57
C THR A 320 -31.36 -9.22 12.83
N ALA A 321 -30.99 -10.08 11.87
CA ALA A 321 -29.81 -9.87 11.05
C ALA A 321 -30.00 -8.68 10.09
N CYS A 322 -31.19 -8.52 9.50
CA CYS A 322 -31.53 -7.37 8.66
C CYS A 322 -31.39 -6.06 9.45
N ALA A 323 -31.94 -6.02 10.67
CA ALA A 323 -31.82 -4.85 11.55
C ALA A 323 -30.36 -4.55 11.90
N TRP A 324 -29.56 -5.59 12.18
CA TRP A 324 -28.12 -5.44 12.41
C TRP A 324 -27.39 -4.84 11.20
N LEU A 325 -27.67 -5.32 9.98
CA LEU A 325 -27.00 -4.81 8.78
C LEU A 325 -27.30 -3.32 8.57
N LEU A 326 -28.58 -2.92 8.66
CA LEU A 326 -28.96 -1.52 8.52
C LEU A 326 -28.36 -0.65 9.62
N LYS A 327 -28.29 -1.15 10.86
CA LYS A 327 -27.61 -0.49 11.98
C LYS A 327 -26.11 -0.30 11.73
N GLU A 328 -25.42 -1.35 11.27
CA GLU A 328 -23.99 -1.30 10.95
C GLU A 328 -23.71 -0.29 9.84
N LEU A 329 -24.58 -0.23 8.82
CA LEU A 329 -24.47 0.75 7.73
C LEU A 329 -24.73 2.19 8.20
N CYS A 330 -25.62 2.39 9.18
CA CYS A 330 -25.80 3.70 9.82
C CYS A 330 -24.54 4.12 10.59
N GLY A 331 -23.92 3.20 11.33
CA GLY A 331 -22.70 3.45 12.09
C GLY A 331 -21.45 3.67 11.22
N LYS A 332 -21.39 3.02 10.06
CA LYS A 332 -20.25 3.05 9.12
C LYS A 332 -20.67 3.59 7.76
N SER A 333 -20.94 4.89 7.68
CA SER A 333 -21.29 5.57 6.41
C SER A 333 -20.24 5.39 5.30
N ALA A 334 -18.97 5.15 5.67
CA ALA A 334 -17.90 4.80 4.74
C ALA A 334 -18.17 3.49 3.98
N LEU A 335 -18.82 2.49 4.60
CA LEU A 335 -19.17 1.23 3.93
C LEU A 335 -20.22 1.45 2.84
N ILE A 336 -21.22 2.31 3.09
CA ILE A 336 -22.22 2.71 2.10
C ILE A 336 -21.53 3.37 0.90
N LYS A 337 -20.66 4.36 1.15
CA LYS A 337 -19.89 5.05 0.11
C LYS A 337 -19.03 4.06 -0.69
N ASN A 338 -18.28 3.19 0.01
CA ASN A 338 -17.40 2.22 -0.62
C ASN A 338 -18.15 1.21 -1.49
N MET A 339 -19.30 0.70 -1.03
CA MET A 339 -20.02 -0.36 -1.73
C MET A 339 -20.98 0.14 -2.79
N LEU A 340 -21.64 1.29 -2.60
CA LEU A 340 -22.65 1.81 -3.54
C LEU A 340 -22.11 2.89 -4.48
N MET A 341 -21.06 3.62 -4.10
CA MET A 341 -20.56 4.76 -4.88
C MET A 341 -19.15 4.53 -5.44
N TYR A 342 -18.19 4.14 -4.59
CA TYR A 342 -16.77 4.09 -4.93
C TYR A 342 -16.35 2.76 -5.56
N CYS A 343 -17.09 1.68 -5.31
CA CYS A 343 -16.81 0.38 -5.91
C CYS A 343 -16.95 0.50 -7.44
N PRO A 344 -15.91 0.18 -8.24
CA PRO A 344 -15.98 0.30 -9.70
C PRO A 344 -16.82 -0.82 -10.34
N VAL A 345 -16.96 -1.97 -9.67
CA VAL A 345 -17.63 -3.16 -10.20
C VAL A 345 -19.15 -3.06 -10.03
N GLU A 346 -19.89 -2.91 -11.13
CA GLU A 346 -21.35 -2.77 -11.11
C GLU A 346 -22.06 -3.94 -10.44
N ARG A 347 -21.66 -5.18 -10.76
CA ARG A 347 -22.23 -6.40 -10.17
C ARG A 347 -22.15 -6.41 -8.64
N THR A 348 -21.05 -5.91 -8.07
CA THR A 348 -20.87 -5.79 -6.62
C THR A 348 -21.82 -4.75 -6.03
N ARG A 349 -21.94 -3.59 -6.68
CA ARG A 349 -22.90 -2.55 -6.27
C ARG A 349 -24.34 -3.08 -6.32
N ALA A 350 -24.71 -3.78 -7.39
CA ALA A 350 -26.03 -4.39 -7.59
C ALA A 350 -26.34 -5.44 -6.53
N GLY A 351 -25.40 -6.37 -6.29
CA GLY A 351 -25.54 -7.40 -5.26
C GLY A 351 -25.74 -6.81 -3.86
N PHE A 352 -24.94 -5.79 -3.51
CA PHE A 352 -25.07 -5.12 -2.22
C PHE A 352 -26.40 -4.34 -2.09
N ALA A 353 -26.83 -3.63 -3.14
CA ALA A 353 -28.13 -2.96 -3.17
C ALA A 353 -29.30 -3.95 -3.04
N SER A 354 -29.16 -5.15 -3.61
CA SER A 354 -30.16 -6.22 -3.53
C SER A 354 -30.20 -6.91 -2.15
N LEU A 355 -29.08 -6.93 -1.40
CA LEU A 355 -29.10 -7.34 0.02
C LEU A 355 -29.89 -6.34 0.88
N ILE A 356 -29.67 -5.03 0.67
CA ILE A 356 -30.40 -3.97 1.37
C ILE A 356 -31.89 -4.05 1.04
N ASP A 357 -32.24 -4.31 -0.23
CA ASP A 357 -33.63 -4.51 -0.65
C ASP A 357 -34.33 -5.63 0.12
N LYS A 358 -33.66 -6.78 0.25
CA LYS A 358 -34.18 -7.91 1.02
C LYS A 358 -34.38 -7.52 2.49
N CYS A 359 -33.46 -6.74 3.08
CA CYS A 359 -33.61 -6.24 4.44
C CYS A 359 -34.86 -5.37 4.59
N PHE A 360 -35.13 -4.47 3.64
CA PHE A 360 -36.33 -3.64 3.68
C PHE A 360 -37.62 -4.47 3.61
N HIS A 361 -37.69 -5.45 2.71
CA HIS A 361 -38.86 -6.32 2.60
C HIS A 361 -39.10 -7.16 3.85
N THR A 362 -38.05 -7.70 4.45
CA THR A 362 -38.15 -8.50 5.69
C THR A 362 -38.59 -7.63 6.87
N LEU A 363 -37.93 -6.49 7.08
CA LEU A 363 -38.22 -5.60 8.22
C LEU A 363 -39.56 -4.89 8.10
N ALA A 364 -40.01 -4.58 6.88
CA ALA A 364 -41.29 -3.93 6.62
C ALA A 364 -42.47 -4.64 7.29
N LYS A 365 -42.45 -5.97 7.35
CA LYS A 365 -43.49 -6.78 8.03
C LYS A 365 -43.66 -6.43 9.52
N THR A 366 -42.62 -5.87 10.15
CA THR A 366 -42.58 -5.55 11.59
C THR A 366 -42.49 -4.05 11.89
N GLU A 367 -41.84 -3.28 11.02
CA GLU A 367 -41.53 -1.86 11.26
C GLU A 367 -42.54 -0.89 10.64
N GLN A 368 -43.32 -1.30 9.62
CA GLN A 368 -44.16 -0.39 8.82
C GLN A 368 -45.15 0.45 9.62
N GLU A 369 -45.70 -0.09 10.71
CA GLU A 369 -46.65 0.63 11.57
C GLU A 369 -45.97 1.72 12.42
N LYS A 370 -44.66 1.59 12.65
CA LYS A 370 -43.88 2.44 13.55
C LYS A 370 -43.06 3.51 12.83
N TYR A 371 -43.13 3.57 11.49
CA TYR A 371 -42.39 4.56 10.70
C TYR A 371 -42.73 6.01 11.09
N GLN A 372 -44.00 6.29 11.38
CA GLN A 372 -44.44 7.62 11.77
C GLN A 372 -43.87 8.03 13.15
N GLN A 373 -43.86 7.10 14.11
CA GLN A 373 -43.25 7.32 15.42
C GLN A 373 -41.75 7.61 15.29
N GLN A 374 -41.04 6.81 14.48
CA GLN A 374 -39.61 7.01 14.24
C GLN A 374 -39.32 8.37 13.59
N TYR A 375 -40.20 8.82 12.69
CA TYR A 375 -40.07 10.13 12.05
C TYR A 375 -40.15 11.29 13.05
N GLU A 376 -41.13 11.25 13.96
CA GLU A 376 -41.35 12.27 14.97
C GLU A 376 -40.14 12.37 15.92
N GLU A 377 -39.57 11.24 16.30
CA GLU A 377 -38.34 11.19 17.10
C GLU A 377 -37.13 11.77 16.35
N ILE A 378 -37.00 11.52 15.04
CA ILE A 378 -35.94 12.10 14.22
C ILE A 378 -36.13 13.62 14.07
N ALA A 379 -37.36 14.07 13.86
CA ALA A 379 -37.68 15.49 13.72
C ALA A 379 -37.44 16.29 15.02
N ALA A 380 -37.56 15.65 16.17
CA ALA A 380 -37.28 16.26 17.47
C ALA A 380 -35.78 16.49 17.75
N VAL A 381 -34.89 15.89 16.96
CA VAL A 381 -33.43 15.88 17.20
C VAL A 381 -32.69 16.70 16.13
N LYS A 382 -31.68 17.48 16.52
CA LYS A 382 -30.92 18.34 15.58
C LYS A 382 -29.96 17.56 14.69
N LYS A 383 -29.40 16.44 15.19
CA LYS A 383 -28.50 15.55 14.42
C LYS A 383 -28.89 14.09 14.64
N ILE A 384 -28.97 13.34 13.55
CA ILE A 384 -29.29 11.90 13.57
C ILE A 384 -28.32 11.08 14.44
N SER A 385 -27.07 11.53 14.60
CA SER A 385 -26.07 10.91 15.49
C SER A 385 -26.41 10.96 16.99
N GLU A 386 -27.35 11.81 17.41
CA GLU A 386 -27.76 11.96 18.82
C GLU A 386 -28.83 10.92 19.24
N ILE A 387 -29.39 10.18 18.27
CA ILE A 387 -30.39 9.13 18.53
C ILE A 387 -29.67 7.89 19.10
N LYS A 388 -29.90 7.62 20.39
CA LYS A 388 -29.37 6.40 21.03
C LYS A 388 -30.05 5.16 20.43
N SER A 389 -29.30 4.07 20.26
CA SER A 389 -29.82 2.82 19.68
C SER A 389 -31.03 2.21 20.39
N LYS A 390 -31.28 2.58 21.65
CA LYS A 390 -32.45 2.14 22.44
C LYS A 390 -33.76 2.84 22.03
N ASN A 391 -33.66 3.98 21.36
CA ASN A 391 -34.80 4.75 20.87
C ASN A 391 -35.06 4.49 19.38
N VAL A 392 -34.36 3.54 18.76
CA VAL A 392 -34.59 3.24 17.34
C VAL A 392 -35.71 2.21 17.24
N VAL A 393 -36.83 2.69 16.72
CA VAL A 393 -38.07 1.95 16.49
C VAL A 393 -38.11 1.38 15.05
N SER A 394 -37.42 2.01 14.09
CA SER A 394 -37.21 1.47 12.73
C SER A 394 -35.80 1.75 12.21
N TRP A 395 -35.05 0.68 11.94
CA TRP A 395 -33.74 0.79 11.31
C TRP A 395 -33.83 1.12 9.83
N SER A 396 -34.92 0.72 9.16
CA SER A 396 -35.19 1.06 7.76
C SER A 396 -35.26 2.57 7.55
N ILE A 397 -36.01 3.27 8.40
CA ILE A 397 -36.15 4.73 8.34
C ILE A 397 -34.83 5.43 8.66
N LEU A 398 -34.14 5.01 9.73
CA LEU A 398 -32.86 5.62 10.12
C LEU A 398 -31.80 5.46 9.01
N PHE A 399 -31.77 4.29 8.36
CA PHE A 399 -30.89 4.05 7.22
C PHE A 399 -31.21 4.95 6.04
N ILE A 400 -32.50 5.11 5.67
CA ILE A 400 -32.90 6.00 4.59
C ILE A 400 -32.52 7.45 4.91
N GLU A 401 -32.72 7.91 6.14
CA GLU A 401 -32.29 9.25 6.55
C GLU A 401 -30.77 9.44 6.46
N ASN A 402 -30.00 8.46 6.89
CA ASN A 402 -28.55 8.47 6.72
C ASN A 402 -28.16 8.51 5.23
N LEU A 403 -28.83 7.71 4.39
CA LEU A 403 -28.62 7.69 2.95
C LEU A 403 -28.90 9.07 2.34
N LEU A 404 -30.02 9.71 2.68
CA LEU A 404 -30.37 11.06 2.21
C LEU A 404 -29.33 12.11 2.61
N ASN A 405 -28.68 12.00 3.78
CA ASN A 405 -27.60 12.91 4.15
C ASN A 405 -26.35 12.74 3.27
N LEU A 406 -26.14 11.55 2.70
CA LEU A 406 -25.05 11.25 1.77
C LEU A 406 -25.35 11.70 0.33
N MET A 407 -26.53 12.29 0.06
CA MET A 407 -26.92 12.75 -1.28
C MET A 407 -25.94 13.80 -1.83
N LYS A 408 -25.30 14.60 -0.98
CA LYS A 408 -24.26 15.55 -1.42
C LYS A 408 -23.01 14.84 -1.94
N ASP A 409 -22.59 13.77 -1.26
CA ASP A 409 -21.46 12.95 -1.68
C ASP A 409 -21.74 12.24 -3.02
N ALA A 410 -23.00 11.80 -3.24
CA ALA A 410 -23.44 11.18 -4.48
C ALA A 410 -23.42 12.11 -5.70
N ARG A 411 -23.28 13.42 -5.50
CA ARG A 411 -23.11 14.41 -6.59
C ARG A 411 -21.67 14.45 -7.10
N ASN A 412 -20.69 13.89 -6.39
CA ASN A 412 -19.31 13.97 -6.83
C ASN A 412 -19.10 13.20 -8.14
N PRO A 413 -18.62 13.86 -9.22
CA PRO A 413 -18.55 13.25 -10.56
C PRO A 413 -17.52 12.11 -10.66
N LYS A 414 -16.66 11.94 -9.65
CA LYS A 414 -15.66 10.86 -9.59
C LYS A 414 -16.27 9.46 -9.35
N TYR A 415 -17.56 9.37 -9.01
CA TYR A 415 -18.17 8.14 -8.52
C TYR A 415 -19.48 7.81 -9.25
N SER A 416 -19.86 6.53 -9.24
CA SER A 416 -21.18 6.10 -9.75
C SER A 416 -22.23 6.37 -8.68
N ASN A 417 -23.32 7.04 -9.04
CA ASN A 417 -24.43 7.29 -8.13
C ASN A 417 -25.65 6.38 -8.43
N THR A 418 -25.58 5.56 -9.49
CA THR A 418 -26.71 4.75 -9.96
C THR A 418 -27.28 3.86 -8.85
N HIS A 419 -26.41 3.08 -8.20
CA HIS A 419 -26.84 2.10 -7.20
C HIS A 419 -27.24 2.73 -5.86
N TYR A 420 -26.76 3.94 -5.57
CA TYR A 420 -27.27 4.75 -4.47
C TYR A 420 -28.76 5.07 -4.68
N PHE A 421 -29.15 5.49 -5.89
CA PHE A 421 -30.55 5.75 -6.21
C PHE A 421 -31.39 4.48 -6.34
N VAL A 422 -30.80 3.37 -6.83
CA VAL A 422 -31.46 2.05 -6.82
C VAL A 422 -31.87 1.62 -5.41
N VAL A 423 -31.10 1.91 -4.36
CA VAL A 423 -31.49 1.60 -2.98
C VAL A 423 -32.71 2.43 -2.53
N LEU A 424 -32.78 3.71 -2.92
CA LEU A 424 -33.97 4.54 -2.67
C LEU A 424 -35.20 3.98 -3.41
N ARG A 425 -35.01 3.52 -4.65
CA ARG A 425 -36.03 2.83 -5.43
C ARG A 425 -36.50 1.55 -4.73
N HIS A 426 -35.59 0.70 -4.27
CA HIS A 426 -35.92 -0.52 -3.54
C HIS A 426 -36.84 -0.22 -2.34
N PHE A 427 -36.51 0.81 -1.56
CA PHE A 427 -37.36 1.23 -0.44
C PHE A 427 -38.78 1.65 -0.86
N LEU A 428 -38.93 2.37 -1.97
CA LEU A 428 -40.24 2.77 -2.51
C LEU A 428 -41.10 1.59 -2.98
N ASN A 429 -40.45 0.57 -3.53
CA ASN A 429 -41.11 -0.60 -4.10
C ASN A 429 -41.61 -1.58 -3.03
N VAL A 430 -41.12 -1.47 -1.78
CA VAL A 430 -41.56 -2.31 -0.66
C VAL A 430 -43.05 -2.13 -0.32
N GLY A 431 -43.60 -0.90 -0.41
CA GLY A 431 -45.00 -0.68 -0.05
C GLY A 431 -45.46 0.78 0.00
N GLN A 432 -46.77 0.96 0.22
CA GLN A 432 -47.41 2.29 0.26
C GLN A 432 -46.89 3.17 1.40
N ARG A 433 -46.67 2.59 2.60
CA ARG A 433 -46.18 3.32 3.78
C ARG A 433 -44.79 3.94 3.55
N GLN A 434 -43.91 3.25 2.84
CA GLN A 434 -42.59 3.76 2.46
C GLN A 434 -42.69 4.94 1.48
N ARG A 435 -43.62 4.87 0.52
CA ARG A 435 -43.89 5.97 -0.42
C ARG A 435 -44.45 7.20 0.30
N GLU A 436 -45.40 7.00 1.22
CA GLU A 436 -45.96 8.07 2.04
C GLU A 436 -44.89 8.75 2.91
N TYR A 437 -43.99 7.96 3.51
CA TYR A 437 -42.86 8.50 4.28
C TYR A 437 -41.97 9.41 3.42
N LEU A 438 -41.53 8.92 2.25
CA LEU A 438 -40.65 9.70 1.37
C LEU A 438 -41.35 10.93 0.78
N ARG A 439 -42.66 10.86 0.54
CA ARG A 439 -43.48 12.02 0.16
C ARG A 439 -43.47 13.10 1.25
N ASN A 440 -43.65 12.71 2.51
CA ASN A 440 -43.61 13.64 3.65
C ASN A 440 -42.22 14.30 3.83
N ARG A 441 -41.15 13.67 3.33
CA ARG A 441 -39.77 14.19 3.35
C ARG A 441 -39.40 15.08 2.16
N ASP A 442 -40.35 15.38 1.28
CA ASP A 442 -40.15 16.09 0.01
C ASP A 442 -38.99 15.51 -0.81
N ILE A 443 -39.00 14.18 -1.00
CA ILE A 443 -37.94 13.52 -1.77
C ILE A 443 -37.91 14.02 -3.22
N MET A 444 -39.06 14.37 -3.80
CA MET A 444 -39.13 14.88 -5.17
C MET A 444 -38.41 16.22 -5.31
N GLY A 445 -38.68 17.18 -4.41
CA GLY A 445 -37.96 18.45 -4.39
C GLY A 445 -36.45 18.25 -4.25
N LYS A 446 -36.03 17.39 -3.32
CA LYS A 446 -34.61 17.06 -3.11
C LYS A 446 -33.95 16.40 -4.33
N MET A 447 -34.65 15.51 -5.04
CA MET A 447 -34.14 14.88 -6.27
C MET A 447 -34.07 15.88 -7.41
N ILE A 448 -35.05 16.76 -7.56
CA ILE A 448 -35.00 17.86 -8.55
C ILE A 448 -33.81 18.77 -8.24
N ASP A 449 -33.62 19.19 -6.99
CA ASP A 449 -32.47 19.99 -6.57
C ASP A 449 -31.14 19.28 -6.83
N PHE A 450 -31.08 17.97 -6.58
CA PHE A 450 -29.92 17.15 -6.90
C PHE A 450 -29.63 17.11 -8.40
N ILE A 451 -30.64 16.90 -9.25
CA ILE A 451 -30.46 16.88 -10.71
C ILE A 451 -30.02 18.25 -11.23
N MET A 452 -30.63 19.32 -10.70
CA MET A 452 -30.43 20.69 -11.18
C MET A 452 -29.20 21.39 -10.58
N GLY A 453 -28.66 20.92 -9.45
CA GLY A 453 -27.61 21.67 -8.74
C GLY A 453 -28.07 22.90 -8.00
N SER A 454 -29.33 22.89 -7.59
CA SER A 454 -29.94 23.97 -6.81
C SER A 454 -30.01 23.62 -5.34
N GLY A 455 -30.42 24.60 -4.53
CA GLY A 455 -30.66 24.44 -3.10
C GLY A 455 -29.43 23.94 -2.33
N PRO A 456 -29.54 22.83 -1.58
CA PRO A 456 -28.45 22.32 -0.73
C PRO A 456 -27.27 21.73 -1.52
N PHE A 457 -27.39 21.59 -2.84
CA PHE A 457 -26.38 21.03 -3.75
C PHE A 457 -25.68 22.08 -4.63
N ALA A 458 -26.00 23.36 -4.45
CA ALA A 458 -25.30 24.44 -5.15
C ALA A 458 -23.83 24.48 -4.71
N GLU A 459 -22.91 24.53 -5.69
CA GLU A 459 -21.50 24.78 -5.41
C GLU A 459 -21.34 26.19 -4.82
N LYS A 460 -20.69 26.28 -3.66
CA LYS A 460 -20.25 27.57 -3.13
C LYS A 460 -19.06 28.01 -3.99
N VAL A 461 -19.25 29.07 -4.77
CA VAL A 461 -18.12 29.74 -5.41
C VAL A 461 -17.32 30.42 -4.31
N ASP A 462 -16.15 29.87 -3.97
CA ASP A 462 -15.22 30.51 -3.04
C ASP A 462 -14.67 31.80 -3.66
N PRO A 463 -14.79 32.97 -2.99
CA PRO A 463 -14.32 34.24 -3.54
C PRO A 463 -12.85 34.51 -3.17
N VAL A 464 -11.89 33.67 -3.60
CA VAL A 464 -10.44 33.94 -3.47
C VAL A 464 -9.73 33.13 -4.57
N THR A 465 -9.22 33.65 -5.68
CA THR A 465 -8.04 34.54 -5.81
C THR A 465 -8.14 35.38 -7.09
N THR A 466 -8.63 36.62 -7.01
CA THR A 466 -8.54 37.60 -8.11
C THR A 466 -7.39 38.58 -7.85
N LYS A 467 -6.15 38.12 -8.07
CA LYS A 467 -5.04 39.03 -8.39
C LYS A 467 -4.59 38.95 -9.86
N ASP A 468 -4.93 37.87 -10.58
CA ASP A 468 -4.60 37.73 -12.00
C ASP A 468 -5.77 38.01 -12.97
N ALA A 469 -6.95 38.37 -12.46
CA ALA A 469 -8.12 38.65 -13.29
C ALA A 469 -8.09 40.03 -13.99
N LYS A 470 -7.16 40.93 -13.63
CA LYS A 470 -7.05 42.24 -14.29
C LYS A 470 -6.38 42.20 -15.66
N MET A 471 -5.61 41.16 -15.99
CA MET A 471 -5.04 41.00 -17.34
C MET A 471 -5.98 40.26 -18.31
N ALA A 472 -6.87 39.39 -17.81
CA ALA A 472 -7.82 38.67 -18.66
C ALA A 472 -9.07 39.50 -19.05
N ALA A 473 -9.38 40.56 -18.29
CA ALA A 473 -10.58 41.38 -18.50
C ALA A 473 -10.49 42.37 -19.69
N PHE A 474 -9.34 42.51 -20.35
CA PHE A 474 -9.17 43.45 -21.47
C PHE A 474 -9.44 42.84 -22.86
N MET A 475 -9.71 41.53 -22.97
CA MET A 475 -9.81 40.84 -24.28
C MET A 475 -11.13 40.12 -24.58
N LYS A 476 -12.15 40.14 -23.72
CA LYS A 476 -13.46 39.55 -24.06
C LYS A 476 -14.61 40.45 -23.62
N GLY A 477 -15.47 40.79 -24.58
CA GLY A 477 -16.68 41.58 -24.40
C GLY A 477 -17.72 40.91 -23.50
N PRO A 478 -18.87 41.57 -23.26
CA PRO A 478 -19.71 41.31 -22.10
C PRO A 478 -20.68 40.16 -22.36
N THR A 479 -20.53 39.05 -21.66
CA THR A 479 -21.68 38.22 -21.24
C THR A 479 -21.43 37.58 -19.88
N MET A 480 -22.48 37.67 -19.06
CA MET A 480 -22.54 37.46 -17.62
C MET A 480 -23.04 36.05 -17.27
N LYS A 481 -22.79 35.65 -16.02
CA LYS A 481 -23.55 34.70 -15.15
C LYS A 481 -23.20 33.21 -15.18
N GLY A 482 -22.58 32.79 -14.07
CA GLY A 482 -22.94 31.58 -13.30
C GLY A 482 -22.92 30.26 -14.06
N THR A 483 -21.75 29.65 -14.16
CA THR A 483 -21.60 28.25 -14.54
C THR A 483 -22.29 27.36 -13.52
N PHE A 484 -23.51 26.90 -13.81
CA PHE A 484 -24.03 25.67 -13.19
C PHE A 484 -23.06 24.55 -13.58
N ALA A 485 -22.47 23.86 -12.59
CA ALA A 485 -21.72 22.64 -12.86
C ALA A 485 -22.63 21.70 -13.66
N GLY A 486 -22.20 21.33 -14.87
CA GLY A 486 -23.01 20.59 -15.84
C GLY A 486 -23.54 19.25 -15.30
N PRO A 487 -24.54 18.65 -15.97
CA PRO A 487 -25.23 17.44 -15.52
C PRO A 487 -24.25 16.28 -15.26
N ILE A 488 -24.23 15.78 -14.02
CA ILE A 488 -23.38 14.66 -13.57
C ILE A 488 -24.22 13.38 -13.66
N ASN A 489 -23.72 12.30 -14.29
CA ASN A 489 -24.38 11.00 -14.50
C ASN A 489 -25.74 10.87 -13.79
N ILE A 490 -26.80 11.30 -14.48
CA ILE A 490 -28.13 11.48 -13.89
C ILE A 490 -29.00 10.23 -14.11
N ASN A 491 -28.54 9.23 -14.87
CA ASN A 491 -29.40 8.14 -15.35
C ASN A 491 -30.11 7.42 -14.20
N GLY A 492 -29.37 7.03 -13.15
CA GLY A 492 -29.99 6.37 -11.98
C GLY A 492 -30.91 7.29 -11.17
N ALA A 493 -30.61 8.60 -11.11
CA ALA A 493 -31.45 9.57 -10.42
C ALA A 493 -32.75 9.89 -11.19
N ILE A 494 -32.69 9.98 -12.52
CA ILE A 494 -33.84 10.17 -13.41
C ILE A 494 -34.73 8.94 -13.39
N GLU A 495 -34.17 7.74 -13.54
CA GLU A 495 -34.93 6.48 -13.45
C GLU A 495 -35.66 6.38 -12.10
N THR A 496 -34.94 6.65 -11.01
CA THR A 496 -35.55 6.63 -9.68
C THR A 496 -36.63 7.71 -9.56
N LEU A 497 -36.40 8.94 -10.05
CA LEU A 497 -37.38 10.02 -10.04
C LEU A 497 -38.65 9.63 -10.82
N LEU A 498 -38.51 9.05 -12.01
CA LEU A 498 -39.62 8.56 -12.81
C LEU A 498 -40.41 7.50 -12.05
N GLU A 499 -39.74 6.55 -11.41
CA GLU A 499 -40.41 5.54 -10.58
C GLU A 499 -41.06 6.12 -9.32
N ILE A 500 -40.46 7.13 -8.69
CA ILE A 500 -41.08 7.87 -7.58
C ILE A 500 -42.42 8.45 -8.07
N VAL A 501 -42.40 9.13 -9.22
CA VAL A 501 -43.59 9.75 -9.82
C VAL A 501 -44.65 8.69 -10.16
N LEU A 502 -44.25 7.61 -10.84
CA LEU A 502 -45.14 6.50 -11.21
C LEU A 502 -45.72 5.79 -9.97
N GLY A 503 -44.91 5.56 -8.94
CA GLY A 503 -45.29 4.88 -7.71
C GLY A 503 -46.20 5.71 -6.79
N MET A 504 -46.17 7.04 -6.91
CA MET A 504 -47.04 7.95 -6.19
C MET A 504 -48.32 8.32 -6.95
N THR A 505 -48.48 7.87 -8.20
CA THR A 505 -49.74 8.05 -8.95
C THR A 505 -50.86 7.17 -8.40
N THR A 506 -52.03 7.77 -8.15
CA THR A 506 -53.20 7.09 -7.58
C THR A 506 -53.91 6.20 -8.62
N THR A 507 -54.74 5.28 -8.15
CA THR A 507 -55.55 4.38 -9.00
C THR A 507 -56.50 5.16 -9.93
N GLU A 508 -56.96 6.34 -9.52
CA GLU A 508 -57.75 7.25 -10.36
C GLU A 508 -56.92 7.91 -11.47
N GLN A 509 -55.67 8.29 -11.21
CA GLN A 509 -54.76 8.83 -12.23
C GLN A 509 -54.35 7.77 -13.26
N LYS A 510 -54.16 6.52 -12.83
CA LYS A 510 -53.90 5.38 -13.74
C LYS A 510 -55.07 5.10 -14.68
N LYS A 511 -56.31 5.32 -14.24
CA LYS A 511 -57.52 5.22 -15.08
C LYS A 511 -57.54 6.32 -16.15
N LYS A 512 -57.19 7.55 -15.78
CA LYS A 512 -57.03 8.69 -16.73
C LYS A 512 -55.95 8.46 -17.80
N TRP A 513 -54.88 7.71 -17.48
CA TRP A 513 -53.80 7.40 -18.42
C TRP A 513 -54.09 6.19 -19.33
N ALA A 514 -55.09 5.37 -19.00
CA ALA A 514 -55.57 4.32 -19.90
C ALA A 514 -56.35 4.89 -21.09
N ASP A 515 -57.08 6.00 -20.86
CA ASP A 515 -57.85 6.69 -21.90
C ASP A 515 -56.97 7.64 -22.76
N ASN A 516 -55.80 8.05 -22.26
CA ASN A 516 -54.79 8.85 -22.97
C ASN A 516 -53.37 8.43 -22.51
N PRO A 517 -52.68 7.54 -23.27
CA PRO A 517 -51.38 7.02 -22.84
C PRO A 517 -50.27 8.09 -22.94
N PRO A 518 -49.32 8.14 -21.98
CA PRO A 518 -48.18 9.04 -22.05
C PRO A 518 -47.18 8.61 -23.14
N PRO A 519 -46.34 9.53 -23.63
CA PRO A 519 -45.40 9.25 -24.72
C PRO A 519 -44.38 8.17 -24.32
N THR A 520 -44.20 7.17 -25.19
CA THR A 520 -43.26 6.05 -25.00
C THR A 520 -41.94 6.28 -25.74
N LEU A 521 -40.82 5.98 -25.09
CA LEU A 521 -39.49 5.92 -25.70
C LEU A 521 -39.29 4.57 -26.40
N ASP A 522 -38.89 4.60 -27.67
CA ASP A 522 -38.35 3.43 -28.35
C ASP A 522 -36.87 3.28 -27.99
N THR A 523 -36.55 2.23 -27.23
CA THR A 523 -35.22 1.97 -26.71
C THR A 523 -34.27 1.36 -27.73
N GLU A 524 -34.74 0.94 -28.92
CA GLU A 524 -33.92 0.17 -29.86
C GLU A 524 -33.19 1.02 -30.94
N LYS A 525 -33.60 2.28 -31.19
CA LYS A 525 -33.04 3.09 -32.29
C LYS A 525 -32.46 4.47 -31.89
N GLY A 526 -32.20 4.67 -30.61
CA GLY A 526 -31.83 6.00 -30.08
C GLY A 526 -33.06 6.91 -29.96
N ILE A 527 -32.94 7.96 -29.15
CA ILE A 527 -34.05 8.81 -28.69
C ILE A 527 -34.81 9.40 -29.90
N LYS A 528 -35.89 8.74 -30.32
CA LYS A 528 -36.90 9.31 -31.21
C LYS A 528 -38.28 9.09 -30.59
N LEU A 529 -38.94 10.20 -30.33
CA LEU A 529 -40.37 10.24 -29.99
C LEU A 529 -41.14 10.08 -31.30
N LEU A 530 -41.93 9.02 -31.40
CA LEU A 530 -42.51 8.50 -32.65
C LEU A 530 -43.57 9.38 -33.33
N THR A 531 -43.80 10.62 -32.89
CA THR A 531 -44.95 11.44 -33.35
C THR A 531 -44.68 12.89 -33.74
N TYR A 532 -43.42 13.32 -33.89
CA TYR A 532 -43.11 14.74 -34.24
C TYR A 532 -42.15 14.88 -35.42
N THR A 533 -42.32 15.97 -36.19
CA THR A 533 -41.55 16.31 -37.42
C THR A 533 -40.10 16.73 -37.12
N GLU A 534 -39.20 16.67 -38.10
CA GLU A 534 -37.76 16.93 -37.89
C GLU A 534 -37.45 18.36 -37.38
N GLU A 535 -38.25 19.35 -37.75
CA GLU A 535 -38.14 20.74 -37.26
C GLU A 535 -38.61 20.88 -35.79
N GLU A 536 -39.51 20.01 -35.34
CA GLU A 536 -39.91 19.90 -33.93
C GLU A 536 -38.86 19.13 -33.11
N GLN A 537 -38.20 18.14 -33.70
CA GLN A 537 -37.10 17.36 -33.11
C GLN A 537 -35.82 18.19 -32.89
N GLU A 538 -35.54 19.19 -33.73
CA GLU A 538 -34.42 20.13 -33.53
C GLU A 538 -34.72 21.20 -32.47
N ASN A 539 -35.98 21.61 -32.31
CA ASN A 539 -36.43 22.51 -31.22
C ASN A 539 -36.59 21.80 -29.85
N LEU A 540 -36.54 20.46 -29.83
CA LEU A 540 -36.71 19.59 -28.66
C LEU A 540 -35.46 19.47 -27.75
N PHE A 541 -34.30 19.99 -28.18
CA PHE A 541 -33.00 19.70 -27.55
C PHE A 541 -32.50 20.66 -26.44
N ALA A 542 -33.24 21.71 -26.08
CA ALA A 542 -32.75 22.69 -25.11
C ALA A 542 -33.75 22.94 -23.97
N ALA A 543 -33.56 22.25 -22.84
CA ALA A 543 -34.10 22.56 -21.50
C ALA A 543 -35.64 22.67 -21.31
N GLY A 544 -36.42 22.76 -22.39
CA GLY A 544 -37.86 23.00 -22.38
C GLY A 544 -38.67 21.75 -22.14
N LEU A 545 -38.24 20.58 -22.64
CA LEU A 545 -39.02 19.34 -22.54
C LEU A 545 -39.13 18.83 -21.10
N PHE A 546 -38.06 18.86 -20.32
CA PHE A 546 -38.09 18.48 -18.89
C PHE A 546 -39.00 19.41 -18.07
N LYS A 547 -39.01 20.70 -18.43
CA LYS A 547 -39.87 21.72 -17.83
C LYS A 547 -41.34 21.59 -18.27
N LYS A 548 -41.58 21.10 -19.49
CA LYS A 548 -42.92 20.91 -20.06
C LYS A 548 -43.55 19.58 -19.60
N VAL A 549 -42.78 18.51 -19.42
CA VAL A 549 -43.22 17.25 -18.79
C VAL A 549 -43.68 17.49 -17.34
N LEU A 550 -42.92 18.26 -16.57
CA LEU A 550 -43.32 18.69 -15.22
C LEU A 550 -44.59 19.56 -15.22
N ARG A 551 -44.81 20.35 -16.28
CA ARG A 551 -45.93 21.30 -16.38
C ARG A 551 -47.22 20.67 -16.93
N GLU A 552 -47.14 19.70 -17.85
CA GLU A 552 -48.32 18.99 -18.37
C GLU A 552 -48.79 17.83 -17.48
N CYS A 553 -47.91 17.23 -16.65
CA CYS A 553 -48.35 16.28 -15.62
C CYS A 553 -49.05 16.96 -14.42
N TYR A 554 -48.91 18.28 -14.26
CA TYR A 554 -49.41 19.05 -13.12
C TYR A 554 -50.01 20.41 -13.55
N ASN A 555 -51.26 20.41 -14.04
CA ASN A 555 -52.17 21.56 -13.88
C ASN A 555 -52.81 21.44 -12.48
N GLU A 556 -52.91 22.41 -11.56
CA GLU A 556 -52.57 23.84 -11.50
C GLU A 556 -52.02 24.13 -10.07
N ARG A 557 -50.81 24.68 -9.96
CA ARG A 557 -50.35 25.73 -9.02
C ARG A 557 -48.83 25.80 -8.99
#